data_AF-A0A834SF07-F1
#
_entry.id   AF-A0A834SF07-F1
#
_cell.length_a   1.000
_cell.length_b   1.000
_cell.length_c   1.000
_cell.angle_alpha   90.00
_cell.angle_beta   90.00
_cell.angle_gamma   90.00
#
_symmetry.space_group_name_H-M   'P 1'
#
loop_
_entity.id
_entity.type
_entity.pdbx_description
1 polymer ?
#
loop_
_entity_poly.entity_id
_entity_poly.type
_entity_poly.pdbx_seq_one_letter_code
_entity_poly.pdbx_strand_id
1 'polypeptide(L)'
;MEVDLVLLLRFAWIAASLPVIIASIPTNNLNWFRGVLLGFAKRGKIMQSSSQKFTVSQRFFLHFYIVASVWTTLLLVATWIYAYRMVSLIADPNAYSTITSYLTGASSIKADSTIIPQSPSARMHIIGYFTGFFFYIAAPLSLCCDCALEVYDFAANSVITFILKGKGQMQESELEPWQFLNPLFKLGWQPWIGATIFLWGWIHQYRCHTILGSLREHSKQVDEYVIPHGDWFQLVSSPHYLAEIVIYGGFVVASGGANITIWLLFVFVVVNLAFAAVETHRWYLHKFEDYPTTRFAIIPYIL
;
A
#
# COMPACT_ATOMS: atom_id res chain seq x y z
N MET A 1 -6.51 -22.51 -13.44
CA MET A 1 -7.11 -21.33 -12.78
C MET A 1 -6.13 -20.64 -11.83
N GLU A 2 -5.48 -21.36 -10.89
CA GLU A 2 -4.50 -20.75 -9.96
C GLU A 2 -3.25 -20.21 -10.65
N VAL A 3 -2.68 -21.05 -11.52
CA VAL A 3 -1.58 -20.69 -12.41
C VAL A 3 -1.95 -19.47 -13.26
N ASP A 4 -3.22 -19.35 -13.67
CA ASP A 4 -3.68 -18.26 -14.55
C ASP A 4 -3.76 -16.92 -13.82
N LEU A 5 -4.26 -16.89 -12.57
CA LEU A 5 -4.33 -15.67 -11.77
C LEU A 5 -2.93 -15.16 -11.39
N VAL A 6 -2.05 -16.07 -10.94
CA VAL A 6 -0.68 -15.73 -10.55
C VAL A 6 0.10 -15.21 -11.76
N LEU A 7 0.00 -15.87 -12.91
CA LEU A 7 0.62 -15.38 -14.15
C LEU A 7 0.07 -14.02 -14.56
N LEU A 8 -1.25 -13.82 -14.52
CA LEU A 8 -1.89 -12.56 -14.85
C LEU A 8 -1.36 -11.40 -13.98
N LEU A 9 -1.25 -11.60 -12.66
CA LEU A 9 -0.70 -10.61 -11.75
C LEU A 9 0.76 -10.29 -12.08
N ARG A 10 1.58 -11.31 -12.35
CA ARG A 10 2.99 -11.12 -12.73
C ARG A 10 3.12 -10.32 -14.02
N PHE A 11 2.36 -10.68 -15.05
CA PHE A 11 2.33 -9.93 -16.31
C PHE A 11 1.86 -8.50 -16.10
N ALA A 12 0.85 -8.28 -15.27
CA ALA A 12 0.34 -6.94 -14.97
C ALA A 12 1.41 -6.07 -14.27
N TRP A 13 2.13 -6.60 -13.29
CA TRP A 13 3.22 -5.87 -12.64
C TRP A 13 4.40 -5.56 -13.56
N ILE A 14 4.77 -6.51 -14.43
CA ILE A 14 5.80 -6.29 -15.45
C ILE A 14 5.36 -5.19 -16.42
N ALA A 15 4.14 -5.28 -16.95
CA ALA A 15 3.58 -4.30 -17.88
C ALA A 15 3.44 -2.91 -17.24
N ALA A 16 3.16 -2.83 -15.94
CA ALA A 16 3.06 -1.57 -15.22
C ALA A 16 4.45 -0.96 -14.90
N SER A 17 5.45 -1.79 -14.60
CA SER A 17 6.80 -1.33 -14.22
C SER A 17 7.65 -0.93 -15.42
N LEU A 18 7.61 -1.72 -16.50
CA LEU A 18 8.51 -1.57 -17.65
C LEU A 18 8.48 -0.16 -18.28
N PRO A 19 7.30 0.47 -18.52
CA PRO A 19 7.25 1.84 -19.03
C PRO A 19 7.96 2.84 -18.12
N VAL A 20 7.82 2.71 -16.79
CA VAL A 20 8.44 3.63 -15.83
C VAL A 20 9.95 3.42 -15.78
N ILE A 21 10.42 2.17 -15.86
CA ILE A 21 11.85 1.85 -15.97
C ILE A 21 12.43 2.49 -17.24
N ILE A 22 11.80 2.27 -18.40
CA ILE A 22 12.25 2.84 -19.68
C ILE A 22 12.29 4.37 -19.60
N ALA A 23 11.26 5.00 -19.05
CA ALA A 23 11.23 6.46 -18.87
C ALA A 23 12.30 6.98 -17.91
N SER A 24 12.81 6.15 -16.99
CA SER A 24 13.85 6.53 -16.02
C SER A 24 15.26 6.56 -16.62
N ILE A 25 15.50 5.85 -17.73
CA ILE A 25 16.81 5.80 -18.40
C ILE A 25 17.20 7.18 -18.96
N PRO A 26 18.40 7.72 -18.64
CA PRO A 26 18.82 9.05 -19.06
C PRO A 26 19.42 9.03 -20.48
N THR A 27 18.59 8.79 -21.49
CA THR A 27 19.00 8.82 -22.91
C THR A 27 18.16 9.81 -23.71
N ASN A 28 18.80 10.61 -24.57
CA ASN A 28 18.13 11.66 -25.35
C ASN A 28 16.95 11.14 -26.20
N ASN A 29 17.05 9.93 -26.75
CA ASN A 29 16.00 9.31 -27.56
C ASN A 29 14.70 9.02 -26.76
N LEU A 30 14.81 8.84 -25.44
CA LEU A 30 13.69 8.55 -24.56
C LEU A 30 13.07 9.80 -23.92
N ASN A 31 13.58 11.00 -24.21
CA ASN A 31 13.05 12.25 -23.65
C ASN A 31 11.58 12.48 -24.04
N TRP A 32 11.21 12.16 -25.29
CA TRP A 32 9.82 12.21 -25.73
C TRP A 32 8.93 11.25 -24.92
N PHE A 33 9.39 10.01 -24.74
CA PHE A 33 8.65 8.99 -23.99
C PHE A 33 8.53 9.34 -22.51
N ARG A 34 9.61 9.82 -21.89
CA ARG A 34 9.61 10.40 -20.54
C ARG A 34 8.63 11.56 -20.45
N GLY A 35 8.60 12.46 -21.43
CA GLY A 35 7.65 13.57 -21.48
C GLY A 35 6.19 13.13 -21.53
N VAL A 36 5.88 12.09 -22.31
CA VAL A 36 4.54 11.48 -22.37
C VAL A 36 4.17 10.84 -21.02
N LEU A 37 5.06 10.03 -20.45
CA LEU A 37 4.82 9.35 -19.18
C LEU A 37 4.69 10.36 -18.02
N LEU A 38 5.49 11.43 -18.02
CA LEU A 38 5.34 12.57 -17.10
C LEU A 38 4.01 13.28 -17.30
N GLY A 39 3.55 13.45 -18.54
CA GLY A 39 2.23 13.99 -18.84
C GLY A 39 1.10 13.25 -18.12
N PHE A 40 1.23 11.93 -17.96
CA PHE A 40 0.28 11.09 -17.23
C PHE A 40 0.56 10.97 -15.73
N ALA A 41 1.83 11.06 -15.32
CA ALA A 41 2.25 10.95 -13.93
C ALA A 41 2.13 12.27 -13.15
N LYS A 42 1.95 13.41 -13.84
CA LYS A 42 1.73 14.72 -13.22
C LYS A 42 0.54 14.68 -12.25
N ARG A 43 0.81 15.04 -11.00
CA ARG A 43 -0.19 15.19 -9.92
C ARG A 43 0.06 16.51 -9.19
N GLY A 44 -1.01 17.20 -8.80
CA GLY A 44 -0.91 18.40 -7.94
C GLY A 44 0.10 19.44 -8.44
N LYS A 45 1.20 19.64 -7.69
CA LYS A 45 2.21 20.70 -7.87
C LYS A 45 2.89 20.76 -9.24
N ILE A 46 2.89 19.65 -9.98
CA ILE A 46 3.62 19.49 -11.26
C ILE A 46 2.68 19.73 -12.47
N MET A 47 1.37 19.95 -12.23
CA MET A 47 0.38 20.13 -13.30
C MET A 47 0.07 21.61 -13.53
N GLN A 48 0.34 22.12 -14.73
CA GLN A 48 -0.06 23.47 -15.15
C GLN A 48 -1.55 23.52 -15.52
N SER A 49 -2.20 24.64 -15.22
CA SER A 49 -3.65 24.91 -15.32
C SER A 49 -4.30 24.62 -16.69
N SER A 50 -3.53 24.58 -17.79
CA SER A 50 -4.05 24.52 -19.16
C SER A 50 -4.54 23.14 -19.62
N SER A 51 -4.29 22.04 -18.89
CA SER A 51 -4.70 20.68 -19.28
C SER A 51 -5.85 20.14 -18.42
N GLN A 52 -7.01 20.78 -18.49
CA GLN A 52 -8.17 20.38 -17.68
C GLN A 52 -8.97 19.20 -18.28
N LYS A 53 -8.72 18.80 -19.54
CA LYS A 53 -9.62 17.92 -20.30
C LYS A 53 -9.59 16.45 -19.86
N PHE A 54 -8.51 15.98 -19.23
CA PHE A 54 -8.33 14.57 -18.84
C PHE A 54 -7.86 14.40 -17.39
N THR A 55 -8.37 15.22 -16.48
CA THR A 55 -7.95 15.23 -15.08
C THR A 55 -9.13 15.03 -14.13
N VAL A 56 -8.93 14.15 -13.15
CA VAL A 56 -9.86 13.81 -12.09
C VAL A 56 -9.57 14.70 -10.88
N SER A 57 -10.62 15.27 -10.30
CA SER A 57 -10.54 16.05 -9.05
C SER A 57 -10.29 15.13 -7.85
N GLN A 58 -9.52 15.60 -6.87
CA GLN A 58 -9.23 14.85 -5.65
C GLN A 58 -10.47 14.43 -4.84
N ARG A 59 -11.64 15.05 -5.02
CA ARG A 59 -12.90 14.60 -4.39
C ARG A 59 -13.26 13.14 -4.72
N PHE A 60 -12.84 12.64 -5.88
CA PHE A 60 -13.07 11.25 -6.29
C PHE A 60 -12.04 10.28 -5.73
N PHE A 61 -11.08 10.75 -4.92
CA PHE A 61 -10.09 9.89 -4.29
C PHE A 61 -10.67 9.13 -3.10
N LEU A 62 -11.82 9.55 -2.57
CA LEU A 62 -12.58 8.77 -1.58
C LEU A 62 -12.85 7.35 -2.09
N HIS A 63 -13.07 7.18 -3.40
CA HIS A 63 -13.29 5.86 -3.99
C HIS A 63 -12.11 4.90 -3.77
N PHE A 64 -10.87 5.40 -3.80
CA PHE A 64 -9.71 4.57 -3.51
C PHE A 64 -9.76 4.01 -2.10
N TYR A 65 -10.08 4.87 -1.12
CA TYR A 65 -10.17 4.44 0.28
C TYR A 65 -11.32 3.45 0.52
N ILE A 66 -12.48 3.68 -0.12
CA ILE A 66 -13.62 2.77 -0.03
C ILE A 66 -13.25 1.41 -0.63
N VAL A 67 -12.78 1.39 -1.88
CA VAL A 67 -12.42 0.14 -2.57
C VAL A 67 -11.32 -0.59 -1.81
N ALA A 68 -10.25 0.12 -1.43
CA ALA A 68 -9.15 -0.47 -0.68
C ALA A 68 -9.64 -1.07 0.64
N SER A 69 -10.34 -0.30 1.48
CA SER A 69 -10.81 -0.74 2.79
C SER A 69 -11.73 -1.96 2.68
N VAL A 70 -12.73 -1.93 1.78
CA VAL A 70 -13.65 -3.05 1.57
C VAL A 70 -12.88 -4.27 1.06
N TRP A 71 -12.05 -4.10 0.03
CA TRP A 71 -11.32 -5.20 -0.61
C TRP A 71 -10.30 -5.85 0.33
N THR A 72 -9.47 -5.06 1.02
CA THR A 72 -8.48 -5.58 1.95
C THR A 72 -9.13 -6.24 3.16
N THR A 73 -10.24 -5.70 3.66
CA THR A 73 -10.96 -6.31 4.79
C THR A 73 -11.56 -7.65 4.38
N LEU A 74 -12.17 -7.73 3.19
CA LEU A 74 -12.71 -8.99 2.67
C LEU A 74 -11.61 -10.04 2.51
N LEU A 75 -10.49 -9.70 1.87
CA LEU A 75 -9.36 -10.61 1.70
C LEU A 75 -8.75 -11.04 3.04
N LEU A 76 -8.58 -10.11 3.98
CA LEU A 76 -8.04 -10.40 5.30
C LEU A 76 -8.95 -11.37 6.08
N VAL A 77 -10.25 -11.08 6.13
CA VAL A 77 -11.24 -11.93 6.82
C VAL A 77 -11.30 -13.31 6.18
N ALA A 78 -11.34 -13.39 4.84
CA ALA A 78 -11.40 -14.66 4.13
C ALA A 78 -10.13 -15.50 4.38
N THR A 79 -8.95 -14.89 4.29
CA THR A 79 -7.67 -15.55 4.54
C THR A 79 -7.55 -16.00 6.00
N TRP A 80 -8.03 -15.18 6.94
CA TRP A 80 -8.02 -15.51 8.35
C TRP A 80 -8.94 -16.68 8.69
N ILE A 81 -10.17 -16.68 8.17
CA ILE A 81 -11.12 -17.78 8.35
C ILE A 81 -10.53 -19.08 7.79
N TYR A 82 -9.92 -19.02 6.61
CA TYR A 82 -9.24 -20.16 6.00
C TYR A 82 -8.10 -20.68 6.89
N ALA A 83 -7.20 -19.81 7.33
CA ALA A 83 -6.08 -20.17 8.20
C ALA A 83 -6.56 -20.79 9.52
N TYR A 84 -7.57 -20.19 10.16
CA TYR A 84 -8.18 -20.72 11.37
C TYR A 84 -8.73 -22.14 11.16
N ARG A 85 -9.53 -22.35 10.10
CA ARG A 85 -10.16 -23.65 9.81
C ARG A 85 -9.13 -24.73 9.44
N MET A 86 -8.09 -24.39 8.68
CA MET A 86 -7.01 -25.33 8.35
C MET A 86 -6.17 -25.71 9.56
N VAL A 87 -5.92 -24.76 10.46
CA VAL A 87 -5.23 -25.03 11.73
C VAL A 87 -6.09 -25.87 12.68
N SER A 88 -7.42 -25.68 12.69
CA SER A 88 -8.37 -26.48 13.47
C SER A 88 -8.56 -27.90 12.94
N LEU A 89 -8.41 -28.15 11.63
CA LEU A 89 -8.54 -29.49 11.04
C LEU A 89 -7.39 -30.46 11.39
N ILE A 90 -6.27 -29.95 11.92
CA ILE A 90 -5.06 -30.73 12.26
C ILE A 90 -4.97 -31.02 13.77
N ALA A 91 -5.89 -30.50 14.60
CA ALA A 91 -5.79 -30.59 16.05
C ALA A 91 -6.90 -31.46 16.65
N ASP A 92 -6.63 -32.74 16.89
CA ASP A 92 -7.34 -33.51 17.91
C ASP A 92 -6.81 -33.18 19.32
N PRO A 93 -7.65 -33.26 20.36
CA PRO A 93 -7.58 -32.39 21.52
C PRO A 93 -7.10 -33.14 22.77
N ASN A 94 -6.12 -32.61 23.51
CA ASN A 94 -6.02 -32.86 24.95
C ASN A 94 -5.05 -31.92 25.70
N ALA A 95 -5.58 -31.41 26.82
CA ALA A 95 -4.92 -30.93 28.05
C ALA A 95 -4.33 -29.50 28.12
N TYR A 96 -5.18 -28.58 28.65
CA TYR A 96 -5.02 -27.74 29.86
C TYR A 96 -3.65 -27.03 30.13
N SER A 97 -3.54 -25.82 30.68
CA SER A 97 -4.50 -24.87 31.28
C SER A 97 -3.77 -23.60 31.77
N THR A 98 -4.50 -22.48 31.78
CA THR A 98 -4.53 -21.46 32.86
C THR A 98 -3.53 -20.27 32.82
N ILE A 99 -4.17 -19.08 32.71
CA ILE A 99 -3.78 -17.67 32.96
C ILE A 99 -2.74 -17.05 31.99
N THR A 100 -2.89 -15.85 31.41
CA THR A 100 -3.72 -14.71 31.81
C THR A 100 -4.03 -13.80 30.63
N SER A 101 -5.17 -13.15 30.78
CA SER A 101 -5.82 -12.14 29.98
C SER A 101 -5.02 -10.85 29.68
N TYR A 102 -5.37 -10.26 28.53
CA TYR A 102 -5.34 -8.84 28.14
C TYR A 102 -4.03 -8.04 28.24
N LEU A 103 -3.60 -7.53 27.10
CA LEU A 103 -3.00 -6.19 26.87
C LEU A 103 -2.97 -6.03 25.33
N THR A 104 -3.54 -5.02 24.66
CA THR A 104 -4.29 -3.82 25.01
C THR A 104 -4.74 -3.29 23.64
N GLY A 105 -5.99 -2.89 23.45
CA GLY A 105 -6.36 -1.52 23.70
C GLY A 105 -7.15 -1.00 22.52
N ALA A 106 -8.47 -0.98 22.67
CA ALA A 106 -9.31 -0.04 21.96
C ALA A 106 -8.83 1.36 22.34
N SER A 107 -8.16 2.03 21.42
CA SER A 107 -8.17 3.48 21.37
C SER A 107 -8.96 3.84 20.13
N SER A 108 -10.22 4.20 20.40
CA SER A 108 -10.98 5.22 19.71
C SER A 108 -10.25 5.80 18.50
N ILE A 109 -10.51 5.26 17.31
CA ILE A 109 -10.50 6.09 16.11
C ILE A 109 -11.70 7.01 16.31
N LYS A 110 -11.51 8.04 17.13
CA LYS A 110 -12.13 9.33 16.84
C LYS A 110 -11.68 9.55 15.40
N ALA A 111 -12.61 9.36 14.48
CA ALA A 111 -12.52 9.93 13.15
C ALA A 111 -12.42 11.43 13.38
N ASP A 112 -11.23 11.88 13.79
CA ASP A 112 -10.84 13.23 13.58
C ASP A 112 -10.70 13.31 12.08
N SER A 113 -11.78 13.79 11.48
CA SER A 113 -11.86 14.24 10.11
C SER A 113 -10.95 15.45 9.90
N THR A 114 -9.72 15.40 10.40
CA THR A 114 -8.56 16.11 9.85
C THR A 114 -8.23 15.42 8.54
N ILE A 115 -9.20 15.50 7.61
CA ILE A 115 -8.99 15.49 6.19
C ILE A 115 -7.80 16.44 6.01
N ILE A 116 -6.60 15.91 5.76
CA ILE A 116 -5.45 16.70 5.36
C ILE A 116 -6.01 17.70 4.35
N PRO A 117 -6.01 19.02 4.62
CA PRO A 117 -6.74 19.96 3.79
C PRO A 117 -6.27 19.76 2.35
N GLN A 118 -7.18 19.19 1.55
CA GLN A 118 -6.92 18.91 0.16
C GLN A 118 -7.12 20.23 -0.55
N SER A 119 -6.08 20.73 -1.22
CA SER A 119 -6.22 21.92 -2.05
C SER A 119 -7.29 21.60 -3.11
N PRO A 120 -8.35 22.42 -3.22
CA PRO A 120 -9.44 22.19 -4.18
C PRO A 120 -8.95 22.20 -5.64
N SER A 121 -7.75 22.74 -5.89
CA SER A 121 -7.07 22.77 -7.18
C SER A 121 -6.29 21.50 -7.52
N ALA A 122 -6.09 20.59 -6.56
CA ALA A 122 -5.29 19.40 -6.78
C ALA A 122 -6.04 18.36 -7.64
N ARG A 123 -5.42 18.01 -8.76
CA ARG A 123 -5.99 17.14 -9.81
C ARG A 123 -4.95 16.09 -10.22
N MET A 124 -5.43 14.99 -10.79
CA MET A 124 -4.62 13.87 -11.26
C MET A 124 -5.09 13.40 -12.63
N HIS A 125 -4.18 13.04 -13.51
CA HIS A 125 -4.55 12.54 -14.83
C HIS A 125 -5.38 11.25 -14.73
N ILE A 126 -6.33 11.06 -15.65
CA ILE A 126 -7.23 9.90 -15.65
C ILE A 126 -6.50 8.55 -15.76
N ILE A 127 -5.39 8.50 -16.50
CA ILE A 127 -4.54 7.30 -16.58
C ILE A 127 -3.97 6.98 -15.21
N GLY A 128 -3.42 7.98 -14.51
CA GLY A 128 -2.95 7.80 -13.14
C GLY A 128 -4.07 7.31 -12.22
N TYR A 129 -5.30 7.80 -12.40
CA TYR A 129 -6.47 7.40 -11.61
C TYR A 129 -6.75 5.89 -11.76
N PHE A 130 -6.76 5.38 -12.99
CA PHE A 130 -6.91 3.94 -13.25
C PHE A 130 -5.70 3.12 -12.77
N THR A 131 -4.47 3.63 -12.91
CA THR A 131 -3.28 2.99 -12.32
C THR A 131 -3.40 2.87 -10.80
N GLY A 132 -3.96 3.89 -10.14
CA GLY A 132 -4.26 3.84 -8.71
C GLY A 132 -5.25 2.71 -8.38
N PHE A 133 -6.35 2.60 -9.11
CA PHE A 133 -7.33 1.52 -8.89
C PHE A 133 -6.74 0.14 -9.12
N PHE A 134 -5.99 -0.03 -10.21
CA PHE A 134 -5.26 -1.27 -10.47
C PHE A 134 -4.39 -1.65 -9.27
N PHE A 135 -3.61 -0.69 -8.74
CA PHE A 135 -2.76 -0.93 -7.57
C PHE A 135 -3.55 -1.35 -6.33
N TYR A 136 -4.64 -0.65 -5.99
CA TYR A 136 -5.45 -0.97 -4.81
C TYR A 136 -6.15 -2.34 -4.87
N ILE A 137 -6.37 -2.88 -6.07
CA ILE A 137 -6.94 -4.22 -6.26
C ILE A 137 -5.82 -5.27 -6.30
N ALA A 138 -4.80 -5.04 -7.13
CA ALA A 138 -3.77 -6.01 -7.43
C ALA A 138 -2.76 -6.19 -6.29
N ALA A 139 -2.43 -5.15 -5.52
CA ALA A 139 -1.42 -5.25 -4.46
C ALA A 139 -1.88 -6.16 -3.30
N PRO A 140 -3.08 -5.99 -2.70
CA PRO A 140 -3.57 -6.92 -1.69
C PRO A 140 -3.70 -8.36 -2.23
N LEU A 141 -4.20 -8.50 -3.47
CA LEU A 141 -4.34 -9.80 -4.10
C LEU A 141 -2.99 -10.49 -4.35
N SER A 142 -1.94 -9.72 -4.62
CA SER A 142 -0.57 -10.23 -4.79
C SER A 142 0.05 -10.71 -3.48
N LEU A 143 -0.36 -10.15 -2.34
CA LEU A 143 0.12 -10.57 -1.02
C LEU A 143 -0.52 -11.89 -0.56
N CYS A 144 -1.70 -12.23 -1.07
CA CYS A 144 -2.41 -13.47 -0.74
C CYS A 144 -2.59 -14.41 -1.95
N CYS A 145 -1.97 -14.17 -3.10
CA CYS A 145 -2.29 -14.90 -4.34
C CYS A 145 -2.08 -16.41 -4.23
N ASP A 146 -1.11 -16.84 -3.44
CA ASP A 146 -0.77 -18.26 -3.23
C ASP A 146 -1.83 -19.01 -2.40
N CYS A 147 -2.68 -18.30 -1.66
CA CYS A 147 -3.80 -18.90 -0.94
C CYS A 147 -5.16 -18.38 -1.42
N ALA A 148 -5.18 -17.38 -2.32
CA ALA A 148 -6.40 -16.68 -2.71
C ALA A 148 -7.43 -17.61 -3.37
N LEU A 149 -6.99 -18.61 -4.13
CA LEU A 149 -7.92 -19.56 -4.74
C LEU A 149 -8.41 -20.61 -3.76
N GLU A 150 -7.54 -21.14 -2.90
CA GLU A 150 -7.97 -22.06 -1.83
C GLU A 150 -8.98 -21.37 -0.89
N VAL A 151 -8.73 -20.09 -0.56
CA VAL A 151 -9.63 -19.24 0.22
C VAL A 151 -10.93 -18.98 -0.53
N TYR A 152 -10.88 -18.73 -1.85
CA TYR A 152 -12.06 -18.51 -2.67
C TYR A 152 -12.92 -19.78 -2.77
N ASP A 153 -12.33 -20.91 -3.09
CA ASP A 153 -13.01 -22.21 -3.19
C ASP A 153 -13.61 -22.57 -1.83
N PHE A 154 -12.87 -22.34 -0.74
CA PHE A 154 -13.38 -22.51 0.62
C PHE A 154 -14.59 -21.60 0.90
N ALA A 155 -14.51 -20.31 0.55
CA ALA A 155 -15.60 -19.36 0.76
C ALA A 155 -16.84 -19.71 -0.09
N ALA A 156 -16.64 -20.06 -1.36
CA ALA A 156 -17.70 -20.48 -2.27
C ALA A 156 -18.39 -21.76 -1.77
N ASN A 157 -17.61 -22.76 -1.37
CA ASN A 157 -18.15 -24.00 -0.79
C ASN A 157 -18.87 -23.75 0.54
N SER A 158 -18.38 -22.83 1.36
CA SER A 158 -19.05 -22.43 2.61
C SER A 158 -20.41 -21.78 2.34
N VAL A 159 -20.50 -20.90 1.34
CA VAL A 159 -21.75 -20.26 0.92
C VAL A 159 -22.72 -21.28 0.32
N ILE A 160 -22.25 -22.17 -0.56
CA ILE A 160 -23.06 -23.24 -1.15
C ILE A 160 -23.61 -24.15 -0.04
N THR A 161 -22.77 -24.55 0.91
CA THR A 161 -23.17 -25.39 2.05
C THR A 161 -24.20 -24.67 2.92
N PHE A 162 -24.05 -23.37 3.15
CA PHE A 162 -25.02 -22.55 3.88
C PHE A 162 -26.38 -22.50 3.16
N ILE A 163 -26.37 -22.29 1.83
CA ILE A 163 -27.58 -22.24 1.01
C ILE A 163 -28.29 -23.61 0.99
N LEU A 164 -27.54 -24.70 0.84
CA LEU A 164 -28.11 -26.05 0.72
C LEU A 164 -28.54 -26.65 2.06
N LYS A 165 -27.78 -26.42 3.14
CA LYS A 165 -28.00 -27.08 4.44
C LYS A 165 -28.89 -26.27 5.38
N GLY A 166 -29.08 -24.97 5.10
CA GLY A 166 -29.90 -24.07 5.90
C GLY A 166 -29.30 -23.75 7.28
N LYS A 167 -29.76 -22.65 7.88
CA LYS A 167 -29.24 -22.06 9.14
C LYS A 167 -29.24 -23.00 10.35
N GLY A 168 -30.00 -24.10 10.32
CA GLY A 168 -30.30 -24.95 11.49
C GLY A 168 -29.35 -26.13 11.76
N GLN A 169 -28.35 -26.39 10.91
CA GLN A 169 -27.44 -27.54 11.07
C GLN A 169 -25.95 -27.17 11.12
N MET A 170 -25.61 -25.88 11.19
CA MET A 170 -24.24 -25.49 11.52
C MET A 170 -24.03 -25.73 13.01
N GLN A 171 -23.22 -26.73 13.32
CA GLN A 171 -22.69 -26.94 14.66
C GLN A 171 -22.02 -25.62 15.08
N GLU A 172 -22.66 -24.91 16.02
CA GLU A 172 -22.04 -23.78 16.72
C GLU A 172 -20.82 -24.36 17.42
N SER A 173 -19.67 -24.25 16.75
CA SER A 173 -18.40 -24.45 17.38
C SER A 173 -18.24 -23.22 18.27
N GLU A 174 -18.40 -23.40 19.58
CA GLU A 174 -18.11 -22.35 20.56
C GLU A 174 -16.72 -21.81 20.23
N LEU A 175 -16.68 -20.55 19.78
CA LEU A 175 -15.46 -19.88 19.37
C LEU A 175 -14.65 -19.56 20.63
N GLU A 176 -13.84 -20.50 21.07
CA GLU A 176 -12.84 -20.26 22.11
C GLU A 176 -11.88 -19.15 21.64
N PRO A 177 -11.82 -17.98 22.30
CA PRO A 177 -11.05 -16.82 21.83
C PRO A 177 -9.56 -17.11 21.61
N TRP A 178 -9.02 -18.08 22.34
CA TRP A 178 -7.62 -18.49 22.24
C TRP A 178 -7.33 -19.32 21.00
N GLN A 179 -8.28 -20.16 20.56
CA GLN A 179 -8.12 -20.95 19.35
C GLN A 179 -8.04 -20.04 18.11
N PHE A 180 -8.72 -18.89 18.14
CA PHE A 180 -8.65 -17.89 17.08
C PHE A 180 -7.23 -17.37 16.83
N LEU A 181 -6.37 -17.36 17.84
CA LEU A 181 -4.98 -16.87 17.74
C LEU A 181 -3.98 -17.97 17.34
N ASN A 182 -4.38 -19.25 17.32
CA ASN A 182 -3.49 -20.36 16.98
C ASN A 182 -2.71 -20.18 15.65
N PRO A 183 -3.30 -19.62 14.58
CA PRO A 183 -2.54 -19.36 13.34
C PRO A 183 -1.32 -18.46 13.55
N LEU A 184 -1.38 -17.48 14.47
CA LEU A 184 -0.27 -16.56 14.72
C LEU A 184 0.92 -17.24 15.38
N PHE A 185 0.67 -18.15 16.32
CA PHE A 185 1.73 -18.89 17.01
C PHE A 185 2.40 -19.95 16.12
N LYS A 186 1.77 -20.31 15.01
CA LYS A 186 2.34 -21.21 13.98
C LYS A 186 3.15 -20.48 12.91
N LEU A 187 3.18 -19.14 12.92
CA LEU A 187 4.00 -18.37 11.98
C LEU A 187 5.49 -18.54 12.29
N GLY A 188 6.30 -18.66 11.24
CA GLY A 188 7.76 -18.63 11.35
C GLY A 188 8.29 -17.27 11.81
N TRP A 189 9.61 -17.15 11.98
CA TRP A 189 10.27 -15.91 12.39
C TRP A 189 10.24 -14.80 11.32
N GLN A 190 10.13 -15.16 10.04
CA GLN A 190 10.16 -14.23 8.90
C GLN A 190 8.99 -13.21 8.93
N PRO A 191 7.71 -13.61 9.12
CA PRO A 191 6.59 -12.68 9.34
C PRO A 191 6.82 -11.64 10.45
N TRP A 192 7.44 -12.03 11.56
CA TRP A 192 7.68 -11.12 12.69
C TRP A 192 8.74 -10.05 12.37
N ILE A 193 9.81 -10.44 11.67
CA ILE A 193 10.79 -9.48 11.17
C ILE A 193 10.15 -8.54 10.15
N GLY A 194 9.41 -9.10 9.19
CA GLY A 194 8.69 -8.30 8.20
C GLY A 194 7.70 -7.32 8.83
N ALA A 195 6.97 -7.75 9.87
CA ALA A 195 6.06 -6.90 10.64
C ALA A 195 6.80 -5.76 11.36
N THR A 196 8.00 -6.03 11.89
CA THR A 196 8.83 -5.01 12.54
C THR A 196 9.29 -3.94 11.53
N ILE A 197 9.75 -4.37 10.35
CA ILE A 197 10.13 -3.47 9.25
C ILE A 197 8.93 -2.65 8.78
N PHE A 198 7.77 -3.30 8.60
CA PHE A 198 6.51 -2.67 8.22
C PHE A 198 6.12 -1.56 9.22
N LEU A 199 6.12 -1.87 10.52
CA LEU A 199 5.75 -0.91 11.57
C LEU A 199 6.71 0.27 11.61
N TRP A 200 8.01 0.01 11.44
CA TRP A 200 9.01 1.07 11.38
C TRP A 200 8.77 2.01 10.19
N GLY A 201 8.55 1.47 8.98
CA GLY A 201 8.20 2.26 7.80
C GLY A 201 6.89 3.04 7.98
N TRP A 202 5.85 2.41 8.53
CA TRP A 202 4.56 3.04 8.82
C TRP A 202 4.70 4.25 9.75
N ILE A 203 5.46 4.13 10.83
CA ILE A 203 5.69 5.22 11.79
C ILE A 203 6.33 6.44 11.09
N HIS A 204 7.35 6.21 10.27
CA HIS A 204 8.02 7.28 9.52
C HIS A 204 7.10 7.88 8.43
N GLN A 205 6.32 7.06 7.74
CA GLN A 205 5.36 7.54 6.75
C GLN A 205 4.30 8.43 7.40
N TYR A 206 3.73 8.01 8.53
CA TYR A 206 2.77 8.79 9.30
C TYR A 206 3.35 10.15 9.72
N ARG A 207 4.54 10.15 10.34
CA ARG A 207 5.25 11.39 10.74
C ARG A 207 5.45 12.33 9.55
N CYS A 208 5.90 11.81 8.41
CA CYS A 208 6.09 12.61 7.21
C CYS A 208 4.77 13.24 6.71
N HIS A 209 3.66 12.50 6.73
CA HIS A 209 2.35 13.04 6.36
C HIS A 209 1.83 14.08 7.34
N THR A 210 2.05 13.90 8.65
CA THR A 210 1.71 14.91 9.66
C THR A 210 2.49 16.20 9.44
N ILE A 211 3.81 16.12 9.17
CA ILE A 211 4.63 17.28 8.81
C ILE A 211 4.05 17.98 7.58
N LEU A 212 3.84 17.25 6.48
CA LEU A 212 3.28 17.82 5.24
C LEU A 212 1.88 18.41 5.42
N GLY A 213 1.05 17.82 6.28
CA GLY A 213 -0.28 18.32 6.62
C GLY A 213 -0.21 19.64 7.39
N SER A 214 0.64 19.70 8.42
CA SER A 214 0.84 20.91 9.23
C SER A 214 1.31 22.11 8.40
N LEU A 215 2.16 21.89 7.40
CA LEU A 215 2.63 22.95 6.49
C LEU A 215 1.51 23.58 5.67
N ARG A 216 0.43 22.83 5.38
CA ARG A 216 -0.73 23.35 4.64
C ARG A 216 -1.65 24.15 5.54
N GLU A 217 -1.82 23.71 6.78
CA GLU A 217 -2.66 24.38 7.77
C GLU A 217 -2.09 25.75 8.17
N HIS A 218 -0.76 25.86 8.28
CA HIS A 218 -0.08 27.09 8.64
C HIS A 218 0.20 28.02 7.45
N SER A 219 -0.11 27.59 6.22
CA SER A 219 0.06 28.41 5.02
C SER A 219 -1.02 29.49 4.94
N LYS A 220 -0.62 30.76 4.78
CA LYS A 220 -1.55 31.89 4.68
C LYS A 220 -2.20 32.01 3.30
N GLN A 221 -1.62 31.39 2.26
CA GLN A 221 -2.13 31.41 0.89
C GLN A 221 -2.44 29.98 0.40
N VAL A 222 -3.49 29.85 -0.41
CA VAL A 222 -4.07 28.58 -0.87
C VAL A 222 -3.14 27.74 -1.77
N ASP A 223 -2.03 28.29 -2.26
CA ASP A 223 -1.06 27.59 -3.12
C ASP A 223 0.41 27.90 -2.77
N GLU A 224 0.67 28.44 -1.57
CA GLU A 224 2.04 28.66 -1.10
C GLU A 224 2.65 27.34 -0.64
N TYR A 225 3.82 27.02 -1.20
CA TYR A 225 4.57 25.81 -0.87
C TYR A 225 5.72 26.17 0.07
N VAL A 226 5.91 25.33 1.08
CA VAL A 226 6.99 25.47 2.06
C VAL A 226 7.93 24.26 1.97
N ILE A 227 9.22 24.47 2.26
CA ILE A 227 10.22 23.42 2.34
C ILE A 227 9.97 22.61 3.63
N PRO A 228 9.73 21.28 3.55
CA PRO A 228 9.52 20.47 4.74
C PRO A 228 10.84 20.19 5.48
N HIS A 229 10.76 20.18 6.81
CA HIS A 229 11.86 19.85 7.72
C HIS A 229 11.38 18.88 8.82
N GLY A 230 12.30 18.10 9.37
CA GLY A 230 12.03 17.08 10.39
C GLY A 230 11.99 15.65 9.83
N ASP A 231 12.22 14.68 10.70
CA ASP A 231 12.37 13.26 10.33
C ASP A 231 13.36 13.08 9.15
N TRP A 232 13.08 12.17 8.22
CA TRP A 232 13.92 11.93 7.04
C TRP A 232 13.91 13.06 5.99
N PHE A 233 13.12 14.13 6.15
CA PHE A 233 13.20 15.28 5.23
C PHE A 233 14.56 15.98 5.27
N GLN A 234 15.36 15.76 6.31
CA GLN A 234 16.74 16.28 6.38
C GLN A 234 17.66 15.60 5.36
N LEU A 235 17.36 14.35 4.98
CA LEU A 235 18.20 13.54 4.09
C LEU A 235 17.65 13.48 2.66
N VAL A 236 16.32 13.39 2.51
CA VAL A 236 15.69 13.19 1.20
C VAL A 236 14.50 14.12 1.00
N SER A 237 14.18 14.44 -0.26
CA SER A 237 13.05 15.30 -0.60
C SER A 237 11.69 14.63 -0.38
N SER A 238 11.59 13.33 -0.66
CA SER A 238 10.35 12.55 -0.57
C SER A 238 10.46 11.36 0.40
N PRO A 239 10.65 11.60 1.70
CA PRO A 239 10.83 10.53 2.69
C PRO A 239 9.59 9.67 2.91
N HIS A 240 8.39 10.19 2.68
CA HIS A 240 7.15 9.41 2.72
C HIS A 240 7.11 8.31 1.66
N TYR A 241 7.75 8.54 0.49
CA TYR A 241 7.93 7.52 -0.53
C TYR A 241 9.00 6.50 -0.14
N LEU A 242 10.10 6.94 0.48
CA LEU A 242 11.09 6.02 1.05
C LEU A 242 10.46 5.12 2.12
N ALA A 243 9.65 5.68 3.02
CA ALA A 243 8.94 4.94 4.05
C ALA A 243 7.97 3.92 3.46
N GLU A 244 7.29 4.25 2.35
CA GLU A 244 6.46 3.30 1.61
C GLU A 244 7.29 2.16 1.01
N ILE A 245 8.47 2.43 0.46
CA ILE A 245 9.39 1.37 0.01
C ILE A 245 9.76 0.44 1.19
N VAL A 246 10.06 0.99 2.36
CA VAL A 246 10.35 0.19 3.57
C VAL A 246 9.17 -0.72 3.95
N ILE A 247 7.94 -0.19 3.90
CA ILE A 247 6.70 -0.94 4.17
C ILE A 247 6.59 -2.16 3.24
N TYR A 248 6.76 -1.97 1.93
CA TYR A 248 6.69 -3.09 0.98
C TYR A 248 7.89 -4.04 1.07
N GLY A 249 9.07 -3.54 1.45
CA GLY A 249 10.20 -4.40 1.81
C GLY A 249 9.88 -5.30 2.99
N GLY A 250 9.11 -4.82 3.97
CA GLY A 250 8.56 -5.62 5.06
C GLY A 250 7.71 -6.79 4.57
N PHE A 251 6.87 -6.60 3.54
CA PHE A 251 6.09 -7.69 2.94
C PHE A 251 6.94 -8.73 2.22
N VAL A 252 8.01 -8.32 1.52
CA VAL A 252 8.96 -9.25 0.91
C VAL A 252 9.62 -10.12 1.99
N VAL A 253 10.04 -9.52 3.11
CA VAL A 253 10.63 -10.27 4.23
C VAL A 253 9.60 -11.17 4.91
N ALA A 254 8.38 -10.67 5.14
CA ALA A 254 7.31 -11.43 5.78
C ALA A 254 6.91 -12.69 5.00
N SER A 255 6.96 -12.62 3.67
CA SER A 255 6.69 -13.76 2.77
C SER A 255 7.87 -14.73 2.63
N GLY A 256 8.99 -14.48 3.33
CA GLY A 256 10.20 -15.29 3.24
C GLY A 256 11.02 -15.08 1.97
N GLY A 257 10.66 -14.10 1.12
CA GLY A 257 11.46 -13.67 -0.03
C GLY A 257 11.46 -14.59 -1.25
N ALA A 258 10.71 -15.70 -1.22
CA ALA A 258 10.65 -16.66 -2.34
C ALA A 258 9.57 -16.33 -3.38
N ASN A 259 8.55 -15.55 -3.01
CA ASN A 259 7.42 -15.25 -3.88
C ASN A 259 7.77 -14.14 -4.89
N ILE A 260 7.93 -14.53 -6.17
CA ILE A 260 8.23 -13.62 -7.28
C ILE A 260 7.12 -12.59 -7.54
N THR A 261 5.85 -12.90 -7.27
CA THR A 261 4.73 -11.94 -7.44
C THR A 261 4.90 -10.77 -6.47
N ILE A 262 5.29 -11.04 -5.23
CA ILE A 262 5.57 -10.01 -4.21
C ILE A 262 6.81 -9.18 -4.60
N TRP A 263 7.84 -9.81 -5.16
CA TRP A 263 8.99 -9.08 -5.72
C TRP A 263 8.61 -8.15 -6.87
N LEU A 264 7.74 -8.58 -7.79
CA LEU A 264 7.29 -7.75 -8.90
C LEU A 264 6.44 -6.56 -8.41
N LEU A 265 5.58 -6.77 -7.42
CA LEU A 265 4.88 -5.68 -6.72
C LEU A 265 5.89 -4.70 -6.07
N PHE A 266 6.89 -5.22 -5.37
CA PHE A 266 7.92 -4.40 -4.73
C PHE A 266 8.71 -3.57 -5.75
N VAL A 267 9.13 -4.17 -6.86
CA VAL A 267 9.82 -3.47 -7.96
C VAL A 267 8.94 -2.36 -8.53
N PHE A 268 7.65 -2.62 -8.76
CA PHE A 268 6.71 -1.59 -9.21
C PHE A 268 6.67 -0.41 -8.24
N VAL A 269 6.54 -0.66 -6.93
CA VAL A 269 6.52 0.36 -5.89
C VAL A 269 7.81 1.18 -5.92
N VAL A 270 8.97 0.53 -5.90
CA VAL A 270 10.29 1.20 -5.92
C VAL A 270 10.43 2.09 -7.15
N VAL A 271 10.17 1.56 -8.36
CA VAL A 271 10.38 2.30 -9.61
C VAL A 271 9.40 3.46 -9.72
N ASN A 272 8.11 3.23 -9.43
CA ASN A 272 7.08 4.27 -9.53
C ASN A 272 7.31 5.41 -8.53
N LEU A 273 7.67 5.08 -7.29
CA LEU A 273 7.95 6.07 -6.25
C LEU A 273 9.28 6.80 -6.47
N ALA A 274 10.32 6.10 -6.93
CA ALA A 274 11.60 6.73 -7.26
C ALA A 274 11.43 7.72 -8.42
N PHE A 275 10.70 7.34 -9.47
CA PHE A 275 10.39 8.22 -10.58
C PHE A 275 9.65 9.49 -10.12
N ALA A 276 8.61 9.33 -9.29
CA ALA A 276 7.87 10.47 -8.73
C ALA A 276 8.72 11.34 -7.80
N ALA A 277 9.62 10.74 -7.03
CA ALA A 277 10.51 11.45 -6.12
C ALA A 277 11.53 12.32 -6.86
N VAL A 278 12.15 11.80 -7.92
CA VAL A 278 13.10 12.56 -8.75
C VAL A 278 12.46 13.81 -9.33
N GLU A 279 11.23 13.69 -9.83
CA GLU A 279 10.50 14.84 -10.37
C GLU A 279 10.10 15.84 -9.28
N THR A 280 9.74 15.35 -8.09
CA THR A 280 9.46 16.19 -6.93
C THR A 280 10.72 16.93 -6.47
N HIS A 281 11.86 16.26 -6.43
CA HIS A 281 13.16 16.83 -6.08
C HIS A 281 13.58 17.92 -7.09
N ARG A 282 13.46 17.64 -8.40
CA ARG A 282 13.69 18.63 -9.47
C ARG A 282 12.79 19.84 -9.33
N TRP A 283 11.51 19.63 -9.02
CA TRP A 283 10.57 20.73 -8.79
C TRP A 283 10.98 21.60 -7.61
N TYR A 284 11.42 21.00 -6.50
CA TYR A 284 11.92 21.74 -5.33
C TYR A 284 13.15 22.60 -5.67
N LEU A 285 14.13 22.03 -6.38
CA LEU A 285 15.34 22.75 -6.82
C LEU A 285 15.02 23.95 -7.75
N HIS A 286 14.01 23.83 -8.61
CA HIS A 286 13.62 24.93 -9.50
C HIS A 286 12.73 25.97 -8.82
N LYS A 287 11.99 25.57 -7.78
CA LYS A 287 10.99 26.43 -7.12
C LYS A 287 11.60 27.29 -6.02
N PHE A 288 12.58 26.78 -5.29
CA PHE A 288 13.18 27.45 -4.14
C PHE A 288 14.68 27.63 -4.36
N GLU A 289 15.13 28.89 -4.36
CA GLU A 289 16.55 29.23 -4.46
C GLU A 289 17.33 28.70 -3.23
N ASP A 290 16.72 28.75 -2.05
CA ASP A 290 17.32 28.29 -0.78
C ASP A 290 17.10 26.79 -0.49
N TYR A 291 16.77 25.96 -1.50
CA TYR A 291 16.58 24.53 -1.28
C TYR A 291 17.89 23.83 -0.90
N PRO A 292 17.94 22.98 0.15
CA PRO A 292 19.16 22.28 0.52
C PRO A 292 19.63 21.32 -0.58
N THR A 293 20.78 21.63 -1.20
CA THR A 293 21.39 20.82 -2.27
C THR A 293 21.98 19.51 -1.79
N THR A 294 22.11 19.33 -0.47
CA THR A 294 22.61 18.09 0.16
C THR A 294 21.54 17.00 0.25
N ARG A 295 20.26 17.31 -0.02
CA ARG A 295 19.18 16.31 0.01
C ARG A 295 19.22 15.45 -1.25
N PHE A 296 18.96 14.17 -1.09
CA PHE A 296 18.72 13.23 -2.20
C PHE A 296 17.23 13.22 -2.58
N ALA A 297 16.87 12.64 -3.72
CA ALA A 297 15.47 12.56 -4.12
C ALA A 297 14.67 11.60 -3.23
N ILE A 298 15.18 10.39 -2.98
CA ILE A 298 14.48 9.33 -2.23
C ILE A 298 15.38 8.31 -1.55
N ILE A 299 16.50 7.88 -2.15
CA ILE A 299 17.42 6.91 -1.54
C ILE A 299 18.66 7.67 -1.07
N PRO A 300 18.89 7.79 0.26
CA PRO A 300 20.05 8.48 0.78
C PRO A 300 21.35 7.95 0.15
N TYR A 301 22.24 8.87 -0.24
CA TYR A 301 23.55 8.56 -0.82
C TYR A 301 23.55 7.86 -2.19
N ILE A 302 22.39 7.64 -2.80
CA ILE A 302 22.27 6.98 -4.11
C ILE A 302 21.47 7.84 -5.09
N LEU A 303 20.26 8.26 -4.70
CA LEU A 303 19.30 8.90 -5.59
C LEU A 303 18.48 9.98 -4.89
#